data_AF-A0A9N8V780-F1
#
_entry.id   AF-A0A9N8V780-F1
#
_cell.length_a   1.000
_cell.length_b   1.000
_cell.length_c   1.000
_cell.angle_alpha   90.00
_cell.angle_beta   90.00
_cell.angle_gamma   90.00
#
_symmetry.space_group_name_H-M   'P 1'
#
loop_
_entity.id
_entity.type
_entity.pdbx_description
1 polymer ?
#
loop_
_entity_poly.entity_id
_entity_poly.type
_entity_poly.pdbx_seq_one_letter_code
_entity_poly.pdbx_strand_id
1 'polypeptide(L)' 'GNTDREMYNILGNRYQRWQVFFEEPVGLDDHESIPNLLELGCQYIEELDCSDENPINTLVESFERKYYI' A
#
# COMPACT_ATOMS: atom_id res chain seq x y z
N GLY A 1 -12.11 3.59 -10.07
CA GLY A 1 -11.72 5.01 -10.02
C GLY A 1 -12.81 5.94 -9.52
N ASN A 2 -13.62 5.55 -8.52
CA ASN A 2 -14.47 6.50 -7.79
C ASN A 2 -13.99 6.62 -6.33
N THR A 3 -13.68 5.49 -5.71
CA THR A 3 -13.18 5.41 -4.33
C THR A 3 -11.87 6.18 -4.12
N ASP A 4 -10.88 6.08 -5.00
CA ASP A 4 -9.60 6.79 -4.82
C ASP A 4 -9.79 8.30 -4.79
N ARG A 5 -10.66 8.82 -5.67
CA ARG A 5 -10.98 10.24 -5.75
C ARG A 5 -11.75 10.71 -4.53
N GLU A 6 -12.73 9.93 -4.08
CA GLU A 6 -13.52 10.22 -2.88
C GLU A 6 -12.62 10.23 -1.63
N MET A 7 -11.76 9.21 -1.48
CA MET A 7 -10.84 9.11 -0.35
C MET A 7 -9.81 10.24 -0.36
N TYR A 8 -9.29 10.61 -1.53
CA TYR A 8 -8.41 11.77 -1.66
C TYR A 8 -9.13 13.08 -1.29
N ASN A 9 -10.39 13.26 -1.69
CA ASN A 9 -11.16 14.45 -1.30
C ASN A 9 -11.37 14.55 0.22
N ILE A 10 -11.48 13.42 0.91
CA ILE A 10 -11.70 13.36 2.37
C ILE A 10 -10.38 13.50 3.15
N LEU A 11 -9.32 12.83 2.70
CA LEU A 11 -8.08 12.65 3.46
C LEU A 11 -6.91 13.48 2.92
N GLY A 12 -7.04 14.01 1.70
CA GLY A 12 -6.02 14.77 1.00
C GLY A 12 -4.74 13.97 0.78
N ASN A 13 -3.61 14.62 1.05
CA ASN A 13 -2.27 14.05 1.02
C ASN A 13 -2.01 12.94 2.07
N ARG A 14 -2.98 12.64 2.94
CA ARG A 14 -2.92 11.49 3.87
C ARG A 14 -3.54 10.22 3.28
N TYR A 15 -4.16 10.31 2.10
CA TYR A 15 -4.63 9.13 1.40
C TYR A 15 -3.47 8.50 0.62
N GLN A 16 -3.21 7.23 0.92
CA GLN A 16 -2.32 6.38 0.13
C GLN A 16 -3.03 5.04 -0.10
N ARG A 17 -2.93 4.52 -1.33
CA ARG A 17 -3.44 3.20 -1.69
C ARG A 17 -2.27 2.33 -2.12
N TRP A 18 -2.01 1.30 -1.34
CA TRP A 18 -1.02 0.27 -1.64
C TRP A 18 -1.77 -0.98 -2.06
N GLN A 19 -1.73 -1.27 -3.36
CA GLN A 19 -2.46 -2.39 -3.93
C GLN A 19 -1.71 -2.97 -5.11
N VAL A 20 -1.60 -4.30 -5.11
CA VAL A 20 -1.10 -5.11 -6.22
C VAL A 20 -2.27 -5.75 -6.93
N PHE A 21 -2.26 -5.72 -8.26
CA PHE A 21 -3.20 -6.48 -9.07
C PHE A 21 -2.58 -7.84 -9.41
N PHE A 22 -3.33 -8.91 -9.17
CA PHE A 22 -2.92 -10.24 -9.57
C PHE A 22 -3.28 -10.50 -11.03
N GLU A 23 -2.46 -11.30 -11.71
CA GLU A 23 -2.76 -11.78 -13.06
C GLU A 23 -4.01 -12.66 -13.07
N GLU A 24 -4.14 -13.52 -12.06
CA GLU A 24 -5.27 -14.42 -11.88
C GLU A 24 -5.97 -14.16 -10.52
N PRO A 25 -7.31 -14.32 -10.43
CA PRO A 25 -8.01 -14.20 -9.16
C PRO A 25 -7.58 -15.27 -8.16
N VAL A 26 -7.35 -14.87 -6.91
CA VAL A 26 -7.07 -15.79 -5.80
C VAL A 26 -8.34 -15.99 -4.98
N GLY A 27 -8.68 -17.25 -4.67
CA GLY A 27 -9.81 -17.59 -3.82
C GLY A 27 -9.58 -17.11 -2.39
N LEU A 28 -10.65 -16.68 -1.70
CA LEU A 28 -10.54 -16.24 -0.31
C LEU A 28 -10.17 -17.39 0.65
N ASP A 29 -10.47 -18.62 0.27
CA ASP A 29 -10.18 -19.87 0.99
C ASP A 29 -8.97 -20.62 0.42
N ASP A 30 -8.24 -20.03 -0.53
CA ASP A 30 -7.06 -20.65 -1.12
C ASP A 30 -5.81 -20.47 -0.25
N HIS A 31 -5.57 -21.45 0.62
CA HIS A 31 -4.41 -21.47 1.50
C HIS A 31 -3.10 -21.82 0.79
N GLU A 32 -3.17 -22.49 -0.37
CA GLU A 32 -1.98 -22.88 -1.15
C GLU A 32 -1.32 -21.67 -1.80
N SER A 33 -2.10 -20.62 -2.09
CA SER A 33 -1.59 -19.36 -2.64
C SER A 33 -0.88 -18.46 -1.61
N ILE A 34 -0.95 -18.74 -0.30
CA ILE A 34 -0.38 -17.89 0.75
C ILE A 34 1.12 -17.58 0.53
N PRO A 35 2.00 -18.56 0.25
CA PRO A 35 3.42 -18.27 0.02
C PRO A 35 3.65 -17.30 -1.14
N ASN A 36 2.92 -17.45 -2.24
CA ASN A 36 3.01 -16.57 -3.40
C ASN A 36 2.52 -15.15 -3.08
N LEU A 37 1.42 -15.01 -2.32
CA LEU A 37 0.94 -13.72 -1.86
C LEU A 37 1.95 -13.00 -0.97
N LEU A 38 2.65 -13.74 -0.11
CA LEU A 38 3.71 -13.17 0.74
C LEU A 38 4.88 -12.68 -0.09
N GLU A 39 5.32 -13.46 -1.08
CA GLU A 39 6.42 -13.07 -1.97
C GLU A 39 6.07 -11.80 -2.76
N LEU A 40 4.88 -11.75 -3.36
CA LEU A 40 4.39 -10.56 -4.07
C LEU A 40 4.29 -9.33 -3.15
N GLY A 41 3.83 -9.52 -1.92
CA GLY A 41 3.76 -8.45 -0.92
C GLY A 41 5.14 -7.90 -0.57
N CYS A 42 6.13 -8.78 -0.38
CA CYS A 42 7.52 -8.37 -0.11
C CYS A 42 8.12 -7.59 -1.27
N GLN A 43 8.01 -8.11 -2.50
CA GLN A 43 8.51 -7.44 -3.70
C GLN A 43 7.90 -6.05 -3.86
N TYR A 44 6.59 -5.93 -3.66
CA TYR A 44 5.91 -4.64 -3.75
C TYR A 44 6.37 -3.63 -2.69
N ILE A 45 6.63 -4.08 -1.45
CA ILE A 45 7.19 -3.21 -0.41
C ILE A 45 8.59 -2.74 -0.79
N GLU A 46 9.43 -3.62 -1.33
CA GLU A 46 10.79 -3.27 -1.79
C GLU A 46 10.74 -2.22 -2.92
N GLU A 47 9.81 -2.36 -3.87
CA GLU A 47 9.59 -1.36 -4.93
C GLU A 47 9.16 0.00 -4.37
N LEU A 48 8.25 0.00 -3.38
CA LEU A 48 7.79 1.22 -2.73
C LEU A 48 8.91 1.91 -1.93
N ASP A 49 9.80 1.15 -1.29
CA ASP A 49 10.97 1.70 -0.56
C ASP A 49 12.02 2.28 -1.52
N CYS A 50 12.24 1.62 -2.66
CA CYS A 50 13.18 2.05 -3.69
C CYS A 50 12.66 3.21 -4.58
N SER A 51 11.38 3.55 -4.50
CA SER A 51 10.78 4.61 -5.31
C SER A 51 11.31 6.00 -4.94
N ASP A 52 11.57 6.84 -5.94
CA ASP A 52 11.94 8.26 -5.73
C ASP A 52 10.87 9.03 -4.96
N GLU A 53 9.60 8.65 -5.10
CA GLU A 53 8.49 9.25 -4.34
C GLU A 53 8.51 8.84 -2.85
N ASN A 54 9.29 7.81 -2.52
CA ASN A 54 9.46 7.20 -1.21
C ASN A 54 8.16 7.20 -0.36
N PRO A 55 7.09 6.55 -0.86
CA PRO A 55 5.79 6.55 -0.22
C PRO A 55 5.83 5.93 1.18
N ILE A 56 6.76 4.99 1.45
CA ILE A 56 6.95 4.36 2.75
C ILE A 56 7.50 5.36 3.77
N ASN A 57 8.59 6.06 3.47
CA ASN A 57 9.12 7.04 4.41
C ASN A 57 8.14 8.20 4.62
N THR A 58 7.45 8.63 3.57
CA THR A 58 6.38 9.63 3.70
C THR A 58 5.31 9.20 4.70
N LEU A 59 4.91 7.91 4.68
CA LEU A 59 3.96 7.35 5.63
C LEU A 59 4.55 7.31 7.05
N VAL A 60 5.75 6.77 7.21
CA VAL A 60 6.43 6.64 8.52
C VAL A 60 6.59 8.01 9.19
N GLU A 61 7.11 9.00 8.45
CA GLU A 61 7.25 10.37 8.93
C GLU A 61 5.91 11.00 9.33
N SER A 62 4.81 10.65 8.64
CA SER A 62 3.48 11.17 8.98
C SER A 62 3.01 10.71 10.36
N PHE A 63 3.43 9.52 10.81
CA PHE A 63 3.16 9.04 12.16
C PHE A 63 4.03 9.74 13.21
N GLU A 64 5.28 10.03 12.88
CA GLU A 64 6.22 10.70 13.80
C GLU A 64 5.87 12.17 14.03
N ARG A 65 5.43 12.90 13.01
CA ARG A 65 4.97 14.30 13.13
C ARG A 65 3.80 14.47 14.10
N LYS A 66 3.04 13.41 14.37
CA LYS A 66 1.90 13.43 15.29
C LYS A 66 2.31 13.52 16.76
N TYR A 67 3.57 13.25 17.10
CA TYR A 67 4.10 13.26 18.47
C TYR A 67 4.79 14.57 18.87
N TYR A 68 4.84 15.57 17.99
CA TYR A 68 5.43 16.90 18.26
C TYR A 68 4.38 18.01 18.48
N ILE A 69 3.21 17.66 19.03
CA ILE A 69 2.14 18.61 19.40
C ILE A 69 2.02 18.66 20.93
#